data_AF-A0A533Y025-F1
#
_entry.id   AF-A0A533Y025-F1
#
_cell.length_a   1.000
_cell.length_b   1.000
_cell.length_c   1.000
_cell.angle_alpha   90.00
_cell.angle_beta   90.00
_cell.angle_gamma   90.00
#
_symmetry.space_group_name_H-M   'P 1'
#
loop_
_entity.id
_entity.type
_entity.pdbx_description
1 polymer ?
#
loop_
_entity_poly.entity_id
_entity_poly.type
_entity_poly.pdbx_seq_one_letter_code
_entity_poly.pdbx_strand_id
1 'polypeptide(L)'
;MDTSEDQFQEEVLQLFAEEGLEWIKQIKVALQELESGATPDKEKKHYDIILRSLTNLMGSAATVELAALQKLTLALVPLLQAMQTKKVPAKPEHFATIRQGIALMYASVQVLHMASQRTIVKANLESIMQLQADGLQRTVAKVQGISKAAPATKRPVSPEATYLGKIVQALLDLKHVRPSSLEPSRNLVELVLRRLHRLSDQESAEVTAASVASILHQLEGLDERFLEETRRRVEMLKQVIAGLKAGTRDPHLQKANLQGGLRDISLLYETAREVGATPIVQFLHGLETLLLEVVYKGVALVPQRVEVVAARVDTLVTMAQEWVEMGRTEQAAIEKALAPLIDKDLART
;
A
#
# COMPACT_ATOMS: atom_id res chain seq x y z
N MET A 1 -29.14 5.95 24.05
CA MET A 1 -29.38 7.24 23.38
C MET A 1 -28.36 7.48 22.25
N ASP A 2 -27.62 6.47 21.76
CA ASP A 2 -26.45 6.66 20.86
C ASP A 2 -26.71 6.73 19.35
N THR A 3 -27.82 6.20 18.84
CA THR A 3 -27.96 5.98 17.38
C THR A 3 -28.03 7.25 16.55
N SER A 4 -28.46 8.37 17.14
CA SER A 4 -28.55 9.66 16.43
C SER A 4 -27.20 10.37 16.32
N GLU A 5 -26.31 10.17 17.30
CA GLU A 5 -24.99 10.79 17.33
C GLU A 5 -24.03 10.04 16.41
N ASP A 6 -24.08 8.70 16.43
CA ASP A 6 -23.34 7.85 15.48
C ASP A 6 -23.72 8.14 14.02
N GLN A 7 -25.02 8.31 13.76
CA GLN A 7 -25.49 8.64 12.40
C GLN A 7 -25.00 10.02 11.94
N PHE A 8 -25.01 11.01 12.83
CA PHE A 8 -24.47 12.34 12.52
C PHE A 8 -22.96 12.28 12.23
N GLN A 9 -22.19 11.51 13.00
CA GLN A 9 -20.75 11.35 12.75
C GLN A 9 -20.46 10.66 11.40
N GLU A 10 -21.24 9.64 11.03
CA GLU A 10 -21.11 8.98 9.73
C GLU A 10 -21.40 9.94 8.56
N GLU A 11 -22.42 10.79 8.67
CA GLU A 11 -22.75 11.81 7.67
C GLU A 11 -21.65 12.87 7.54
N VAL A 12 -21.12 13.36 8.67
CA VAL A 12 -20.00 14.32 8.70
C VAL A 12 -18.75 13.71 8.05
N LEU A 13 -18.44 12.44 8.32
CA LEU A 13 -17.30 11.75 7.70
C LEU A 13 -17.50 11.52 6.20
N GLN A 14 -18.74 11.27 5.76
CA GLN A 14 -19.05 11.14 4.34
C GLN A 14 -18.85 12.45 3.59
N LEU A 15 -19.38 13.56 4.11
CA LEU A 15 -19.21 14.89 3.51
C LEU A 15 -17.72 15.28 3.45
N PHE A 16 -16.99 15.05 4.55
CA PHE A 16 -15.55 15.24 4.58
C PHE A 16 -14.85 14.43 3.47
N ALA A 17 -15.22 13.16 3.28
CA ALA A 17 -14.59 12.31 2.28
C ALA A 17 -14.87 12.79 0.84
N GLU A 18 -16.09 13.23 0.56
CA GLU A 18 -16.48 13.77 -0.74
C GLU A 18 -15.73 15.06 -1.08
N GLU A 19 -15.76 16.04 -0.17
CA GLU A 19 -15.04 17.31 -0.35
C GLU A 19 -13.52 17.10 -0.41
N GLY A 20 -13.00 16.19 0.43
CA GLY A 20 -11.60 15.80 0.48
C GLY A 20 -11.09 15.27 -0.86
N LEU A 21 -11.86 14.42 -1.54
CA LEU A 21 -11.50 13.90 -2.86
C LEU A 21 -11.48 15.00 -3.93
N GLU A 22 -12.38 15.98 -3.85
CA GLU A 22 -12.41 17.11 -4.78
C GLU A 22 -11.20 18.04 -4.59
N TRP A 23 -10.82 18.36 -3.34
CA TRP A 23 -9.59 19.12 -3.09
C TRP A 23 -8.34 18.37 -3.57
N ILE A 24 -8.27 17.04 -3.35
CA ILE A 24 -7.16 16.21 -3.83
C ILE A 24 -7.10 16.19 -5.37
N LYS A 25 -8.24 16.16 -6.04
CA LYS A 25 -8.32 16.26 -7.51
C LYS A 25 -7.78 17.60 -7.99
N GLN A 26 -8.17 18.71 -7.37
CA GLN A 26 -7.64 20.05 -7.70
C GLN A 26 -6.13 20.13 -7.51
N ILE A 27 -5.60 19.54 -6.43
CA ILE A 27 -4.17 19.45 -6.16
C ILE A 27 -3.46 18.67 -7.28
N LYS A 28 -3.97 17.48 -7.65
CA LYS A 28 -3.36 16.63 -8.70
C LYS A 28 -3.29 17.36 -10.04
N VAL A 29 -4.37 18.03 -10.45
CA VAL A 29 -4.41 18.80 -11.70
C VAL A 29 -3.39 19.94 -11.67
N ALA A 30 -3.38 20.75 -10.61
CA ALA A 30 -2.44 21.86 -10.50
C ALA A 30 -0.98 21.39 -10.44
N LEU A 31 -0.70 20.25 -9.81
CA LEU A 31 0.64 19.67 -9.75
C LEU A 31 1.11 19.20 -11.14
N GLN A 32 0.22 18.58 -11.92
CA GLN A 32 0.52 18.15 -13.28
C GLN A 32 0.85 19.34 -14.20
N GLU A 33 0.15 20.46 -14.05
CA GLU A 33 0.44 21.69 -14.80
C GLU A 33 1.82 22.27 -14.42
N LEU A 34 2.21 22.20 -13.15
CA LEU A 34 3.55 22.59 -12.70
C LEU A 34 4.64 21.69 -13.30
N GLU A 35 4.43 20.37 -13.30
CA GLU A 35 5.37 19.39 -13.87
C GLU A 35 5.53 19.56 -15.39
N SER A 36 4.47 20.01 -16.07
CA SER A 36 4.45 20.20 -17.52
C SER A 36 5.13 21.49 -17.99
N GLY A 37 5.65 22.32 -17.07
CA GLY A 37 6.36 23.56 -17.38
C GLY A 37 5.43 24.75 -17.63
N ALA A 38 4.63 25.11 -16.61
CA ALA A 38 3.76 26.27 -16.65
C ALA A 38 4.52 27.60 -16.85
N THR A 39 3.88 28.59 -17.48
CA THR A 39 4.41 29.97 -17.53
C THR A 39 4.48 30.57 -16.12
N PRO A 40 5.37 31.54 -15.83
CA PRO A 40 5.57 32.06 -14.46
C PRO A 40 4.28 32.53 -13.76
N ASP A 41 3.37 33.19 -14.48
CA ASP A 41 2.08 33.64 -13.93
C ASP A 41 1.13 32.48 -13.59
N LYS A 42 1.16 31.42 -14.41
CA LYS A 42 0.40 30.19 -14.17
C LYS A 42 1.04 29.36 -13.05
N GLU A 43 2.37 29.31 -13.00
CA GLU A 43 3.14 28.60 -11.98
C GLU A 43 2.75 29.05 -10.57
N LYS A 44 2.75 30.37 -10.32
CA LYS A 44 2.31 30.92 -9.03
C LYS A 44 0.87 30.54 -8.70
N LYS A 45 -0.04 30.67 -9.68
CA LYS A 45 -1.45 30.30 -9.52
C LYS A 45 -1.64 28.82 -9.17
N HIS A 46 -0.86 27.92 -9.77
CA HIS A 46 -0.94 26.49 -9.47
C HIS A 46 -0.41 26.15 -8.08
N TYR A 47 0.67 26.78 -7.61
CA TYR A 47 1.10 26.65 -6.20
C TYR A 47 0.03 27.16 -5.23
N ASP A 48 -0.59 28.31 -5.52
CA ASP A 48 -1.66 28.88 -4.68
C ASP A 48 -2.88 27.95 -4.59
N ILE A 49 -3.26 27.32 -5.72
CA ILE A 49 -4.33 26.30 -5.74
C ILE A 49 -3.95 25.12 -4.84
N ILE A 50 -2.74 24.57 -4.98
CA ILE A 50 -2.30 23.41 -4.20
C ILE A 50 -2.30 23.75 -2.70
N LEU A 51 -1.68 24.87 -2.32
CA LEU A 51 -1.56 25.28 -0.91
C LEU A 51 -2.93 25.52 -0.29
N ARG A 52 -3.84 26.22 -0.99
CA ARG A 52 -5.20 26.46 -0.50
C ARG A 52 -5.99 25.16 -0.33
N SER A 53 -5.93 24.27 -1.32
CA SER A 53 -6.63 22.98 -1.24
C SER A 53 -6.07 22.08 -0.13
N LEU A 54 -4.75 22.12 0.11
CA LEU A 54 -4.13 21.44 1.26
C LEU A 54 -4.56 22.05 2.59
N THR A 55 -4.65 23.38 2.70
CA THR A 55 -5.15 24.05 3.92
C THR A 55 -6.61 23.71 4.20
N ASN A 56 -7.47 23.68 3.18
CA ASN A 56 -8.86 23.28 3.33
C ASN A 56 -8.96 21.81 3.80
N LEU A 57 -8.23 20.91 3.13
CA LEU A 57 -8.19 19.49 3.51
C LEU A 57 -7.69 19.29 4.94
N MET A 58 -6.64 20.01 5.35
CA MET A 58 -6.11 19.99 6.71
C MET A 58 -7.15 20.47 7.72
N GLY A 59 -7.81 21.60 7.45
CA GLY A 59 -8.85 22.17 8.31
C GLY A 59 -10.02 21.21 8.52
N SER A 60 -10.55 20.65 7.43
CA SER A 60 -11.66 19.69 7.52
C SER A 60 -11.23 18.37 8.17
N ALA A 61 -9.99 17.92 7.94
CA ALA A 61 -9.43 16.75 8.63
C ALA A 61 -9.31 16.98 10.15
N ALA A 62 -9.09 18.23 10.59
CA ALA A 62 -9.11 18.58 12.01
C ALA A 62 -10.51 18.49 12.62
N THR A 63 -11.53 18.93 11.90
CA THR A 63 -12.94 18.84 12.34
C THR A 63 -13.40 17.40 12.53
N VAL A 64 -12.91 16.47 11.71
CA VAL A 64 -13.23 15.03 11.83
C VAL A 64 -12.20 14.23 12.63
N GLU A 65 -11.24 14.91 13.26
CA GLU A 65 -10.17 14.34 14.11
C GLU A 65 -9.30 13.28 13.42
N LEU A 66 -8.94 13.50 12.16
CA LEU A 66 -7.91 12.72 11.44
C LEU A 66 -6.55 13.42 11.58
N ALA A 67 -5.89 13.26 12.72
CA ALA A 67 -4.63 13.95 13.03
C ALA A 67 -3.47 13.50 12.13
N ALA A 68 -3.44 12.24 11.74
CA ALA A 68 -2.44 11.71 10.82
C ALA A 68 -2.58 12.33 9.41
N LEU A 69 -3.81 12.62 8.97
CA LEU A 69 -4.05 13.31 7.70
C LEU A 69 -3.61 14.78 7.76
N GLN A 70 -3.82 15.44 8.90
CA GLN A 70 -3.30 16.78 9.14
C GLN A 70 -1.77 16.79 9.10
N LYS A 71 -1.10 15.81 9.69
CA LYS A 71 0.36 15.69 9.61
C LYS A 71 0.85 15.47 8.18
N LEU A 72 0.19 14.61 7.40
CA LEU A 72 0.51 14.39 5.99
C LEU A 72 0.39 15.69 5.17
N THR A 73 -0.71 16.43 5.35
CA THR A 73 -0.91 17.70 4.64
C THR A 73 0.13 18.73 5.05
N LEU A 74 0.41 18.85 6.35
CA LEU A 74 1.41 19.77 6.89
C LEU A 74 2.83 19.45 6.41
N ALA A 75 3.17 18.17 6.25
CA ALA A 75 4.50 17.75 5.82
C ALA A 75 4.87 18.30 4.42
N LEU A 76 3.89 18.46 3.52
CA LEU A 76 4.15 18.95 2.16
C LEU A 76 4.25 20.48 2.05
N VAL A 77 3.61 21.21 2.98
CA VAL A 77 3.49 22.68 2.90
C VAL A 77 4.84 23.38 2.79
N PRO A 78 5.87 23.08 3.62
CA PRO A 78 7.14 23.80 3.53
C PRO A 78 7.88 23.55 2.21
N LEU A 79 7.68 22.38 1.57
CA LEU A 79 8.35 22.05 0.30
C LEU A 79 7.74 22.87 -0.83
N LEU A 80 6.41 22.88 -0.87
CA LEU A 80 5.63 23.67 -1.82
C LEU A 80 5.92 25.15 -1.68
N GLN A 81 6.01 25.68 -0.45
CA GLN A 81 6.37 27.08 -0.21
C GLN A 81 7.82 27.39 -0.61
N ALA A 82 8.77 26.49 -0.33
CA ALA A 82 10.17 26.67 -0.72
C ALA A 82 10.35 26.66 -2.25
N MET A 83 9.59 25.81 -2.95
CA MET A 83 9.55 25.78 -4.41
C MET A 83 8.86 27.03 -4.99
N GLN A 84 7.70 27.41 -4.46
CA GLN A 84 6.97 28.63 -4.89
C GLN A 84 7.79 29.90 -4.72
N THR A 85 8.54 30.01 -3.61
CA THR A 85 9.42 31.16 -3.32
C THR A 85 10.79 31.05 -3.99
N LYS A 86 11.02 30.02 -4.81
CA LYS A 86 12.28 29.74 -5.52
C LYS A 86 13.50 29.57 -4.60
N LYS A 87 13.29 29.29 -3.32
CA LYS A 87 14.36 28.94 -2.35
C LYS A 87 14.93 27.55 -2.65
N VAL A 88 14.09 26.67 -3.20
CA VAL A 88 14.47 25.33 -3.66
C VAL A 88 14.08 25.23 -5.15
N PRO A 89 15.00 24.81 -6.04
CA PRO A 89 14.67 24.64 -7.46
C PRO A 89 13.68 23.48 -7.63
N ALA A 90 12.62 23.68 -8.40
CA ALA A 90 11.68 22.61 -8.74
C ALA A 90 12.38 21.54 -9.58
N LYS A 91 12.49 20.31 -9.06
CA LYS A 91 13.18 19.18 -9.68
C LYS A 91 12.25 17.96 -9.67
N PRO A 92 12.47 16.98 -10.56
CA PRO A 92 11.66 15.76 -10.60
C PRO A 92 11.55 15.05 -9.24
N GLU A 93 12.60 15.03 -8.42
CA GLU A 93 12.54 14.41 -7.09
C GLU A 93 11.58 15.12 -6.10
N HIS A 94 11.44 16.44 -6.20
CA HIS A 94 10.51 17.23 -5.38
C HIS A 94 9.06 16.88 -5.74
N PHE A 95 8.77 16.90 -7.04
CA PHE A 95 7.46 16.55 -7.57
C PHE A 95 7.08 15.10 -7.25
N ALA A 96 8.03 14.16 -7.36
CA ALA A 96 7.80 12.77 -6.96
C ALA A 96 7.43 12.64 -5.47
N THR A 97 8.11 13.39 -4.59
CA THR A 97 7.80 13.42 -3.15
C THR A 97 6.41 13.98 -2.87
N ILE A 98 6.05 15.08 -3.55
CA ILE A 98 4.71 15.69 -3.43
C ILE A 98 3.63 14.72 -3.93
N ARG A 99 3.82 14.08 -5.09
CA ARG A 99 2.92 13.05 -5.63
C ARG A 99 2.73 11.89 -4.66
N GLN A 100 3.80 11.43 -4.02
CA GLN A 100 3.72 10.37 -3.01
C GLN A 100 2.83 10.80 -1.84
N GLY A 101 3.05 12.00 -1.30
CA GLY A 101 2.21 12.52 -0.21
C GLY A 101 0.73 12.65 -0.60
N ILE A 102 0.45 13.16 -1.81
CA ILE A 102 -0.92 13.28 -2.32
C ILE A 102 -1.56 11.90 -2.55
N ALA A 103 -0.79 10.91 -3.02
CA ALA A 103 -1.29 9.56 -3.23
C ALA A 103 -1.67 8.90 -1.89
N LEU A 104 -0.90 9.14 -0.82
CA LEU A 104 -1.24 8.69 0.52
C LEU A 104 -2.54 9.35 1.01
N MET A 105 -2.66 10.67 0.89
CA MET A 105 -3.90 11.39 1.24
C MET A 105 -5.11 10.85 0.46
N TYR A 106 -4.94 10.65 -0.86
CA TYR A 106 -5.99 10.10 -1.72
C TYR A 106 -6.45 8.73 -1.26
N ALA A 107 -5.51 7.81 -1.01
CA ALA A 107 -5.84 6.47 -0.56
C ALA A 107 -6.62 6.49 0.76
N SER A 108 -6.19 7.30 1.73
CA SER A 108 -6.86 7.44 3.02
C SER A 108 -8.28 7.98 2.90
N VAL A 109 -8.46 9.08 2.16
CA VAL A 109 -9.78 9.69 1.98
C VAL A 109 -10.70 8.78 1.14
N GLN A 110 -10.17 8.09 0.15
CA GLN A 110 -10.92 7.14 -0.67
C GLN A 110 -11.41 5.92 0.14
N VAL A 111 -10.58 5.38 1.03
CA VAL A 111 -10.98 4.28 1.93
C VAL A 111 -12.12 4.74 2.84
N LEU A 112 -12.05 5.96 3.36
CA LEU A 112 -13.14 6.53 4.17
C LEU A 112 -14.43 6.72 3.34
N HIS A 113 -14.32 7.21 2.10
CA HIS A 113 -15.48 7.42 1.22
C HIS A 113 -16.23 6.11 0.90
N MET A 114 -15.49 5.01 0.72
CA MET A 114 -16.05 3.71 0.33
C MET A 114 -16.57 2.87 1.52
N ALA A 115 -16.29 3.29 2.76
CA ALA A 115 -16.63 2.52 3.94
C ALA A 115 -18.13 2.59 4.27
N SER A 116 -18.73 1.45 4.63
CA SER A 116 -20.10 1.39 5.16
C SER A 116 -20.19 1.84 6.63
N GLN A 117 -19.07 1.77 7.37
CA GLN A 117 -18.92 2.17 8.78
C GLN A 117 -17.65 3.03 8.92
N ARG A 118 -17.76 4.33 8.65
CA ARG A 118 -16.64 5.29 8.53
C ARG A 118 -15.99 5.58 9.86
N THR A 119 -16.74 5.57 10.95
CA THR A 119 -16.25 5.76 12.32
C THR A 119 -15.22 4.69 12.71
N ILE A 120 -15.50 3.42 12.41
CA ILE A 120 -14.57 2.29 12.64
C ILE A 120 -13.35 2.40 11.73
N VAL A 121 -13.57 2.72 10.45
CA VAL A 121 -12.50 2.85 9.47
C VAL A 121 -11.57 4.02 9.79
N LYS A 122 -12.09 5.15 10.28
CA LYS A 122 -11.33 6.31 10.76
C LYS A 122 -10.29 5.89 11.80
N ALA A 123 -10.69 5.13 12.83
CA ALA A 123 -9.79 4.70 13.89
C ALA A 123 -8.64 3.80 13.38
N ASN A 124 -8.94 2.88 12.46
CA ASN A 124 -7.94 2.00 11.86
C ASN A 124 -7.01 2.74 10.89
N LEU A 125 -7.55 3.68 10.11
CA LEU A 125 -6.79 4.52 9.20
C LEU A 125 -5.77 5.38 9.93
N GLU A 126 -6.16 5.96 11.06
CA GLU A 126 -5.32 6.89 11.84
C GLU A 126 -3.97 6.26 12.21
N SER A 127 -3.99 5.01 12.70
CA SER A 127 -2.76 4.29 13.08
C SER A 127 -1.83 4.04 11.88
N ILE A 128 -2.40 3.66 10.73
CA ILE A 128 -1.65 3.40 9.50
C ILE A 128 -1.06 4.69 8.93
N MET A 129 -1.86 5.75 8.92
CA MET A 129 -1.48 7.05 8.38
C MET A 129 -0.41 7.74 9.22
N GLN A 130 -0.40 7.51 10.52
CA GLN A 130 0.59 8.12 11.42
C GLN A 130 2.02 7.71 11.04
N LEU A 131 2.25 6.42 10.80
CA LEU A 131 3.55 5.90 10.36
C LEU A 131 3.95 6.44 8.97
N GLN A 132 2.97 6.62 8.08
CA GLN A 132 3.19 7.16 6.75
C GLN A 132 3.51 8.67 6.77
N ALA A 133 2.89 9.42 7.67
CA ALA A 133 3.16 10.83 7.89
C ALA A 133 4.61 11.06 8.32
N ASP A 134 5.09 10.25 9.27
CA ASP A 134 6.45 10.37 9.80
C ASP A 134 7.50 10.00 8.73
N GLY A 135 7.22 8.99 7.90
CA GLY A 135 8.08 8.63 6.75
C GLY A 135 8.12 9.70 5.65
N LEU A 136 6.97 10.30 5.33
CA LEU A 136 6.87 11.37 4.35
C LEU A 136 7.61 12.62 4.84
N GLN A 137 7.45 13.00 6.11
CA GLN A 137 8.10 14.17 6.69
C GLN A 137 9.63 14.05 6.63
N ARG A 138 10.18 12.87 6.93
CA ARG A 138 11.62 12.59 6.79
C ARG A 138 12.09 12.70 5.34
N THR A 139 11.30 12.18 4.40
CA THR A 139 11.59 12.30 2.97
C THR A 139 11.60 13.77 2.54
N VAL A 140 10.58 14.54 2.91
CA VAL A 140 10.47 15.97 2.60
C VAL A 140 11.66 16.76 3.16
N ALA A 141 12.05 16.51 4.42
CA ALA A 141 13.20 17.18 5.03
C ALA A 141 14.51 16.90 4.26
N LYS A 142 14.69 15.66 3.80
CA LYS A 142 15.85 15.25 2.98
C LYS A 142 15.88 15.98 1.64
N VAL A 143 14.74 16.08 0.93
CA VAL A 143 14.70 16.70 -0.40
C VAL A 143 14.73 18.24 -0.32
N GLN A 144 14.19 18.85 0.74
CA GLN A 144 14.32 20.31 0.98
C GLN A 144 15.75 20.76 1.35
N GLY A 145 16.65 19.84 1.66
CA GLY A 145 18.00 20.18 2.11
C GLY A 145 18.04 20.82 3.51
N ILE A 146 16.97 20.74 4.30
CA ILE A 146 16.95 21.20 5.70
C ILE A 146 17.53 20.08 6.58
N SER A 147 18.77 19.71 6.33
CA SER A 147 19.66 19.33 7.43
C SER A 147 20.53 20.54 7.69
N LYS A 148 20.15 21.31 8.72
CA LYS A 148 21.10 22.20 9.37
C LYS A 148 22.14 21.28 10.01
N ALA A 149 23.18 20.95 9.26
CA ALA A 149 24.32 20.22 9.76
C ALA A 149 24.91 21.05 10.91
N ALA A 150 24.70 20.58 12.14
CA ALA A 150 25.64 20.91 13.21
C ALA A 150 27.02 20.42 12.75
N PRO A 151 28.10 21.17 13.02
CA PRO A 151 29.42 20.84 12.51
C PRO A 151 29.78 19.43 12.94
N ALA A 152 30.09 18.59 11.96
CA ALA A 152 30.46 17.20 12.17
C ALA A 152 31.74 17.14 13.01
N THR A 153 31.58 16.85 14.30
CA THR A 153 32.59 16.06 14.99
C THR A 153 32.63 14.71 14.28
N LYS A 154 33.77 14.42 13.64
CA LYS A 154 34.06 13.15 13.00
C LYS A 154 33.81 12.02 14.00
N ARG A 155 32.62 11.40 13.94
CA ARG A 155 32.41 10.08 14.53
C ARG A 155 33.08 9.07 13.60
N PRO A 156 33.89 8.14 14.11
CA PRO A 156 34.44 7.07 13.29
C PRO A 156 33.29 6.29 12.66
N VAL A 157 33.43 5.98 11.37
CA VAL A 157 32.48 5.18 10.60
C VAL A 157 32.40 3.80 11.26
N SER A 158 31.23 3.42 11.79
CA SER A 158 31.07 2.08 12.37
C SER A 158 31.14 1.02 11.26
N PRO A 159 31.67 -0.19 11.56
CA PRO A 159 31.67 -1.31 10.62
C PRO A 159 30.27 -1.69 10.12
N GLU A 160 29.22 -1.50 10.92
CA GLU A 160 27.82 -1.82 10.62
C GLU A 160 27.21 -0.96 9.51
N ALA A 161 27.52 0.34 9.48
CA ALA A 161 27.10 1.22 8.38
C ALA A 161 27.69 0.78 7.02
N THR A 162 28.81 0.04 7.06
CA THR A 162 29.46 -0.54 5.89
C THR A 162 28.84 -1.90 5.49
N TYR A 163 28.28 -2.66 6.44
CA TYR A 163 27.65 -3.96 6.19
C TYR A 163 26.26 -3.81 5.54
N LEU A 164 25.39 -2.96 6.11
CA LEU A 164 24.09 -2.63 5.51
C LEU A 164 24.25 -2.07 4.09
N GLY A 165 25.23 -1.17 3.88
CA GLY A 165 25.52 -0.61 2.56
C GLY A 165 25.90 -1.67 1.52
N LYS A 166 26.61 -2.74 1.93
CA LYS A 166 26.96 -3.86 1.04
C LYS A 166 25.76 -4.75 0.72
N ILE A 167 24.89 -5.03 1.70
CA ILE A 167 23.66 -5.79 1.48
C ILE A 167 22.73 -5.05 0.52
N VAL A 168 22.50 -3.76 0.75
CA VAL A 168 21.66 -2.94 -0.11
C VAL A 168 22.22 -2.88 -1.53
N GLN A 169 23.54 -2.72 -1.69
CA GLN A 169 24.17 -2.73 -3.00
C GLN A 169 23.99 -4.07 -3.71
N ALA A 170 24.22 -5.21 -3.04
CA ALA A 170 24.05 -6.53 -3.63
C ALA A 170 22.59 -6.80 -4.08
N LEU A 171 21.61 -6.32 -3.31
CA LEU A 171 20.19 -6.40 -3.67
C LEU A 171 19.84 -5.51 -4.87
N LEU A 172 20.42 -4.31 -4.96
CA LEU A 172 20.26 -3.43 -6.11
C LEU A 172 20.92 -4.01 -7.37
N ASP A 173 22.13 -4.58 -7.25
CA ASP A 173 22.80 -5.25 -8.37
C ASP A 173 21.96 -6.42 -8.89
N LEU A 174 21.37 -7.23 -7.99
CA LEU A 174 20.43 -8.30 -8.36
C LEU A 174 19.19 -7.77 -9.09
N LYS A 175 18.67 -6.60 -8.69
CA LYS A 175 17.54 -5.93 -9.37
C LYS A 175 17.93 -5.47 -10.78
N HIS A 176 19.18 -5.02 -10.97
CA HIS A 176 19.69 -4.50 -12.25
C HIS A 176 20.13 -5.59 -13.24
N VAL A 177 20.52 -6.77 -12.77
CA VAL A 177 20.93 -7.91 -13.62
C VAL A 177 19.73 -8.61 -14.28
N ARG A 178 18.50 -8.38 -13.81
CA ARG A 178 17.31 -8.97 -14.45
C ARG A 178 17.09 -8.36 -15.83
N PRO A 179 17.01 -9.17 -16.91
CA PRO A 179 16.65 -8.66 -18.23
C PRO A 179 15.24 -8.05 -18.21
N SER A 180 15.05 -7.05 -19.07
CA SER A 180 13.91 -6.13 -19.12
C SER A 180 12.52 -6.79 -19.13
N SER A 181 11.70 -6.46 -18.11
CA SER A 181 10.27 -6.06 -18.15
C SER A 181 9.16 -6.97 -18.73
N LEU A 182 9.42 -8.17 -19.28
CA LEU A 182 8.35 -8.99 -19.89
C LEU A 182 7.87 -10.17 -19.02
N GLU A 183 8.59 -10.55 -17.97
CA GLU A 183 8.18 -11.62 -17.07
C GLU A 183 7.45 -11.05 -15.83
N PRO A 184 6.34 -11.67 -15.38
CA PRO A 184 5.73 -11.33 -14.10
C PRO A 184 6.77 -11.52 -12.99
N SER A 185 7.06 -10.47 -12.22
CA SER A 185 7.99 -10.55 -11.10
C SER A 185 7.26 -10.33 -9.78
N ARG A 186 7.57 -11.15 -8.77
CA ARG A 186 7.04 -10.96 -7.41
C ARG A 186 7.68 -9.74 -6.71
N ASN A 187 8.84 -9.29 -7.19
CA ASN A 187 9.58 -8.14 -6.64
C ASN A 187 10.01 -8.36 -5.18
N LEU A 188 10.47 -9.57 -4.85
CA LEU A 188 10.88 -9.94 -3.50
C LEU A 188 12.04 -9.06 -2.99
N VAL A 189 12.94 -8.67 -3.89
CA VAL A 189 14.04 -7.73 -3.61
C VAL A 189 13.52 -6.41 -3.03
N GLU A 190 12.46 -5.87 -3.61
CA GLU A 190 11.84 -4.61 -3.16
C GLU A 190 11.17 -4.78 -1.78
N LEU A 191 10.55 -5.94 -1.53
CA LEU A 191 9.97 -6.27 -0.22
C LEU A 191 11.05 -6.41 0.86
N VAL A 192 12.18 -7.06 0.55
CA VAL A 192 13.33 -7.21 1.45
C VAL A 192 13.94 -5.84 1.74
N LEU A 193 14.19 -5.00 0.73
CA LEU A 193 14.71 -3.63 0.91
C LEU A 193 13.80 -2.79 1.82
N ARG A 194 12.48 -2.86 1.62
CA ARG A 194 11.50 -2.15 2.49
C ARG A 194 11.52 -2.66 3.93
N ARG A 195 11.70 -3.97 4.16
CA ARG A 195 11.81 -4.55 5.52
C ARG A 195 13.13 -4.17 6.19
N LEU A 196 14.24 -4.18 5.45
CA LEU A 196 15.56 -3.74 5.94
C LEU A 196 15.57 -2.25 6.31
N HIS A 197 14.98 -1.39 5.47
CA HIS A 197 14.83 0.02 5.80
C HIS A 197 13.99 0.24 7.07
N ARG A 198 12.91 -0.53 7.26
CA ARG A 198 12.09 -0.46 8.49
C ARG A 198 12.85 -0.88 9.75
N LEU A 199 13.72 -1.89 9.65
CA LEU A 199 14.58 -2.30 10.77
C LEU A 199 15.64 -1.24 11.07
N SER A 200 16.26 -0.67 10.05
CA SER A 200 17.27 0.40 10.21
C SER A 200 16.69 1.70 10.79
N ASP A 201 15.39 1.94 10.60
CA ASP A 201 14.67 3.09 11.16
C ASP A 201 14.37 2.94 12.66
N GLN A 202 14.44 1.72 13.20
CA GLN A 202 14.27 1.46 14.62
C GLN A 202 15.62 1.67 15.31
N GLU A 203 15.77 2.76 16.08
CA GLU A 203 17.04 3.24 16.70
C GLU A 203 17.76 2.23 17.61
N SER A 204 17.25 1.01 17.78
CA SER A 204 17.81 -0.06 18.61
C SER A 204 18.08 -1.37 17.88
N ALA A 205 17.77 -1.49 16.59
CA ALA A 205 17.91 -2.74 15.84
C ALA A 205 19.13 -2.69 14.89
N GLU A 206 20.21 -3.37 15.27
CA GLU A 206 21.33 -3.61 14.36
C GLU A 206 20.90 -4.56 13.23
N VAL A 207 21.17 -4.15 11.98
CA VAL A 207 20.94 -5.01 10.81
C VAL A 207 22.10 -5.99 10.69
N THR A 208 21.89 -7.20 11.20
CA THR A 208 22.85 -8.31 11.15
C THR A 208 22.50 -9.32 10.05
N ALA A 209 23.43 -10.24 9.75
CA ALA A 209 23.13 -11.41 8.92
C ALA A 209 21.90 -12.19 9.41
N ALA A 210 21.73 -12.34 10.73
CA ALA A 210 20.59 -13.02 11.34
C ALA A 210 19.27 -12.27 11.09
N SER A 211 19.28 -10.93 11.13
CA SER A 211 18.11 -10.10 10.82
C SER A 211 17.67 -10.27 9.36
N VAL A 212 18.63 -10.37 8.43
CA VAL A 212 18.34 -10.61 7.00
C VAL A 212 17.77 -12.02 6.79
N ALA A 213 18.39 -13.04 7.37
CA ALA A 213 17.90 -14.43 7.29
C ALA A 213 16.48 -14.56 7.87
N SER A 214 16.22 -13.90 9.00
CA SER A 214 14.88 -13.84 9.62
C SER A 214 13.84 -13.22 8.69
N ILE A 215 14.18 -12.12 7.99
CA ILE A 215 13.28 -11.50 7.01
C ILE A 215 12.93 -12.48 5.88
N LEU A 216 13.92 -13.18 5.32
CA LEU A 216 13.71 -14.14 4.24
C LEU A 216 12.83 -15.31 4.70
N HIS A 217 13.12 -15.87 5.87
CA HIS A 217 12.32 -16.95 6.45
C HIS A 217 10.88 -16.52 6.74
N GLN A 218 10.66 -15.28 7.22
CA GLN A 218 9.32 -14.74 7.42
C GLN A 218 8.56 -14.55 6.10
N LEU A 219 9.25 -14.23 5.00
CA LEU A 219 8.62 -14.10 3.68
C LEU A 219 8.22 -15.46 3.12
N GLU A 220 9.04 -16.49 3.32
CA GLU A 220 8.72 -17.88 2.99
C GLU A 220 7.51 -18.38 3.78
N GLY A 221 7.48 -18.16 5.09
CA GLY A 221 6.33 -18.53 5.94
C GLY A 221 5.04 -17.74 5.62
N LEU A 222 5.12 -16.60 4.93
CA LEU A 222 3.94 -15.92 4.38
C LEU A 222 3.46 -16.59 3.10
N ASP A 223 4.37 -17.06 2.24
CA ASP A 223 4.02 -17.77 1.01
C ASP A 223 3.34 -19.11 1.27
N GLU A 224 3.84 -19.88 2.24
CA GLU A 224 3.25 -21.15 2.63
C GLU A 224 1.82 -20.96 3.14
N ARG A 225 1.63 -20.00 4.06
CA ARG A 225 0.31 -19.67 4.61
C ARG A 225 -0.65 -19.17 3.53
N PHE A 226 -0.17 -18.31 2.63
CA PHE A 226 -0.97 -17.81 1.51
C PHE A 226 -1.45 -18.96 0.61
N LEU A 227 -0.57 -19.90 0.27
CA LEU A 227 -0.91 -21.04 -0.58
C LEU A 227 -1.87 -22.01 0.10
N GLU A 228 -1.66 -22.29 1.39
CA GLU A 228 -2.55 -23.14 2.19
C GLU A 228 -3.95 -22.53 2.26
N GLU A 229 -4.04 -21.24 2.60
CA GLU A 229 -5.32 -20.56 2.74
C GLU A 229 -6.04 -20.41 1.39
N THR A 230 -5.30 -20.19 0.31
CA THR A 230 -5.86 -20.18 -1.05
C THR A 230 -6.51 -21.51 -1.38
N ARG A 231 -5.82 -22.64 -1.15
CA ARG A 231 -6.38 -23.97 -1.41
C ARG A 231 -7.64 -24.23 -0.61
N ARG A 232 -7.60 -23.91 0.69
CA ARG A 232 -8.73 -24.14 1.60
C ARG A 232 -9.97 -23.34 1.17
N ARG A 233 -9.81 -22.05 0.88
CA ARG A 233 -10.94 -21.17 0.61
C ARG A 233 -11.47 -21.25 -0.81
N VAL A 234 -10.63 -21.58 -1.79
CA VAL A 234 -11.10 -21.86 -3.15
C VAL A 234 -12.13 -22.99 -3.14
N GLU A 235 -11.90 -24.05 -2.35
CA GLU A 235 -12.87 -25.14 -2.21
C GLU A 235 -14.20 -24.68 -1.58
N MET A 236 -14.15 -23.82 -0.55
CA MET A 236 -15.36 -23.22 0.04
C MET A 236 -16.11 -22.33 -0.97
N LEU A 237 -15.39 -21.50 -1.72
CA LEU A 237 -15.96 -20.62 -2.74
C LEU A 237 -16.61 -21.42 -3.88
N LYS A 238 -16.00 -22.53 -4.30
CA LYS A 238 -16.58 -23.43 -5.30
C LYS A 238 -17.92 -23.97 -4.86
N GLN A 239 -18.07 -24.34 -3.59
CA GLN A 239 -19.36 -24.81 -3.04
C GLN A 239 -20.41 -23.70 -3.05
N VAL A 240 -20.04 -22.48 -2.65
CA VAL A 240 -20.94 -21.31 -2.67
C VAL A 240 -21.40 -21.00 -4.09
N ILE A 241 -20.48 -20.98 -5.06
CA ILE A 241 -20.76 -20.69 -6.47
C ILE A 241 -21.62 -21.80 -7.08
N ALA A 242 -21.33 -23.07 -6.82
CA ALA A 242 -22.14 -24.19 -7.28
C ALA A 242 -23.59 -24.11 -6.75
N GLY A 243 -23.77 -23.63 -5.52
CA GLY A 243 -25.08 -23.36 -4.93
C GLY A 243 -25.92 -22.34 -5.71
N LEU A 244 -25.29 -21.44 -6.47
CA LEU A 244 -26.01 -20.48 -7.33
C LEU A 244 -26.65 -21.14 -8.55
N LYS A 245 -26.10 -22.27 -9.04
CA LYS A 245 -26.66 -23.03 -10.17
C LYS A 245 -27.94 -23.76 -9.80
N ALA A 246 -28.07 -24.19 -8.54
CA ALA A 246 -29.16 -25.06 -8.08
C ALA A 246 -30.48 -24.32 -7.86
N GLY A 247 -30.51 -22.98 -7.89
CA GLY A 247 -31.71 -22.20 -7.57
C GLY A 247 -32.21 -22.55 -6.18
N THR A 248 -31.43 -22.22 -5.14
CA THR A 248 -31.77 -22.53 -3.75
C THR A 248 -33.18 -22.00 -3.43
N ARG A 249 -34.10 -22.90 -3.05
CA ARG A 249 -35.49 -22.53 -2.74
C ARG A 249 -35.64 -21.64 -1.50
N ASP A 250 -34.57 -21.53 -0.70
CA ASP A 250 -34.50 -20.68 0.48
C ASP A 250 -33.56 -19.46 0.25
N PRO A 251 -34.14 -18.26 0.04
CA PRO A 251 -33.39 -17.01 -0.13
C PRO A 251 -32.52 -16.64 1.08
N HIS A 252 -32.91 -17.02 2.31
CA HIS A 252 -32.15 -16.70 3.51
C HIS A 252 -30.87 -17.53 3.59
N LEU A 253 -30.97 -18.84 3.30
CA LEU A 253 -29.82 -19.74 3.25
C LEU A 253 -28.85 -19.34 2.13
N GLN A 254 -29.38 -18.95 0.96
CA GLN A 254 -28.55 -18.47 -0.15
C GLN A 254 -27.78 -17.19 0.23
N LYS A 255 -28.46 -16.24 0.88
CA LYS A 255 -27.83 -15.01 1.37
C LYS A 255 -26.73 -15.30 2.41
N ALA A 256 -26.98 -16.21 3.35
CA ALA A 256 -25.99 -16.60 4.36
C ALA A 256 -24.74 -17.26 3.72
N ASN A 257 -24.92 -18.16 2.76
CA ASN A 257 -23.82 -18.80 2.04
C ASN A 257 -22.99 -17.79 1.23
N LEU A 258 -23.66 -16.84 0.57
CA LEU A 258 -22.99 -15.76 -0.16
C LEU A 258 -22.21 -14.83 0.77
N GLN A 259 -22.77 -14.50 1.94
CA GLN A 259 -22.05 -13.74 2.97
C GLN A 259 -20.81 -14.50 3.49
N GLY A 260 -20.91 -15.82 3.66
CA GLY A 260 -19.76 -16.68 3.97
C GLY A 260 -18.68 -16.60 2.89
N GLY A 261 -19.06 -16.74 1.62
CA GLY A 261 -18.13 -16.62 0.49
C GLY A 261 -17.47 -15.24 0.39
N LEU A 262 -18.20 -14.15 0.67
CA LEU A 262 -17.61 -12.81 0.72
C LEU A 262 -16.57 -12.68 1.84
N ARG A 263 -16.78 -13.29 3.01
CA ARG A 263 -15.77 -13.34 4.08
C ARG A 263 -14.54 -14.13 3.66
N ASP A 264 -14.72 -15.28 3.00
CA ASP A 264 -13.61 -16.06 2.48
C ASP A 264 -12.78 -15.24 1.48
N ILE A 265 -13.43 -14.47 0.60
CA ILE A 265 -12.75 -13.54 -0.32
C ILE A 265 -11.99 -12.46 0.44
N SER A 266 -12.60 -11.78 1.41
CA SER A 266 -11.92 -10.73 2.20
C SER A 266 -10.65 -11.24 2.87
N LEU A 267 -10.71 -12.44 3.45
CA LEU A 267 -9.55 -13.02 4.08
C LEU A 267 -8.49 -13.46 3.02
N LEU A 268 -8.90 -13.90 1.81
CA LEU A 268 -7.95 -14.20 0.73
C LEU A 268 -7.24 -12.94 0.25
N TYR A 269 -7.93 -11.81 0.22
CA TYR A 269 -7.31 -10.52 -0.08
C TYR A 269 -6.21 -10.16 0.90
N GLU A 270 -6.42 -10.36 2.20
CA GLU A 270 -5.41 -10.06 3.22
C GLU A 270 -4.13 -10.85 2.96
N THR A 271 -4.24 -12.17 2.84
CA THR A 271 -3.10 -13.06 2.58
C THR A 271 -2.42 -12.75 1.24
N ALA A 272 -3.18 -12.50 0.17
CA ALA A 272 -2.64 -12.11 -1.14
C ALA A 272 -1.90 -10.76 -1.10
N ARG A 273 -2.36 -9.80 -0.30
CA ARG A 273 -1.70 -8.50 -0.12
C ARG A 273 -0.39 -8.62 0.65
N GLU A 274 -0.34 -9.47 1.67
CA GLU A 274 0.88 -9.70 2.46
C GLU A 274 2.04 -10.23 1.62
N VAL A 275 1.74 -11.08 0.63
CA VAL A 275 2.73 -11.62 -0.32
C VAL A 275 2.89 -10.79 -1.61
N GLY A 276 2.18 -9.66 -1.72
CA GLY A 276 2.25 -8.75 -2.86
C GLY A 276 1.63 -9.28 -4.17
N ALA A 277 0.75 -10.28 -4.12
CA ALA A 277 0.14 -10.93 -5.28
C ALA A 277 -0.93 -10.07 -5.95
N THR A 278 -0.50 -8.97 -6.60
CA THR A 278 -1.40 -8.00 -7.25
C THR A 278 -2.37 -8.62 -8.27
N PRO A 279 -1.96 -9.57 -9.13
CA PRO A 279 -2.89 -10.20 -10.08
C PRO A 279 -4.03 -10.97 -9.37
N ILE A 280 -3.72 -11.62 -8.24
CA ILE A 280 -4.68 -12.38 -7.45
C ILE A 280 -5.62 -11.42 -6.71
N VAL A 281 -5.10 -10.33 -6.14
CA VAL A 281 -5.90 -9.26 -5.54
C VAL A 281 -6.92 -8.68 -6.54
N GLN A 282 -6.50 -8.42 -7.78
CA GLN A 282 -7.39 -7.93 -8.84
C GLN A 282 -8.47 -8.94 -9.22
N PHE A 283 -8.11 -10.22 -9.31
CA PHE A 283 -9.09 -11.29 -9.55
C PHE A 283 -10.14 -11.35 -8.45
N LEU A 284 -9.70 -11.35 -7.18
CA LEU A 284 -10.59 -11.39 -6.02
C LEU A 284 -11.56 -10.21 -6.00
N HIS A 285 -11.11 -9.04 -6.45
CA HIS A 285 -11.97 -7.85 -6.61
C HIS A 285 -13.07 -8.01 -7.66
N GLY A 286 -12.73 -8.59 -8.81
CA GLY A 286 -13.73 -8.92 -9.81
C GLY A 286 -14.77 -9.91 -9.29
N LEU A 287 -14.32 -10.93 -8.54
CA LEU A 287 -15.20 -11.95 -7.95
C LEU A 287 -16.12 -11.37 -6.87
N GLU A 288 -15.56 -10.57 -5.96
CA GLU A 288 -16.31 -9.87 -4.91
C GLU A 288 -17.41 -8.99 -5.50
N THR A 289 -17.06 -8.18 -6.50
CA THR A 289 -18.01 -7.28 -7.20
C THR A 289 -19.15 -8.09 -7.82
N LEU A 290 -18.83 -9.19 -8.51
CA LEU A 290 -19.83 -10.07 -9.10
C LEU A 290 -20.77 -10.66 -8.05
N LEU A 291 -20.24 -11.18 -6.95
CA LEU A 291 -21.06 -11.80 -5.89
C LEU A 291 -21.93 -10.75 -5.18
N LEU A 292 -21.42 -9.54 -4.96
CA LEU A 292 -22.21 -8.43 -4.42
C LEU A 292 -23.37 -8.07 -5.36
N GLU A 293 -23.16 -8.05 -6.68
CA GLU A 293 -24.26 -7.82 -7.63
C GLU A 293 -25.33 -8.91 -7.55
N VAL A 294 -24.93 -10.17 -7.43
CA VAL A 294 -25.88 -11.30 -7.26
C VAL A 294 -26.68 -11.14 -5.97
N VAL A 295 -26.04 -10.77 -4.86
CA VAL A 295 -26.68 -10.60 -3.54
C VAL A 295 -27.63 -9.40 -3.51
N TYR A 296 -27.18 -8.24 -3.98
CA TYR A 296 -27.89 -6.97 -3.77
C TYR A 296 -28.85 -6.60 -4.90
N LYS A 297 -28.54 -6.98 -6.15
CA LYS A 297 -29.41 -6.70 -7.30
C LYS A 297 -30.37 -7.86 -7.60
N GLY A 298 -30.22 -8.99 -6.92
CA GLY A 298 -31.06 -10.19 -7.13
C GLY A 298 -30.90 -10.79 -8.53
N VAL A 299 -29.77 -10.52 -9.20
CA VAL A 299 -29.52 -11.00 -10.56
C VAL A 299 -29.25 -12.50 -10.52
N ALA A 300 -30.18 -13.29 -11.04
CA ALA A 300 -29.98 -14.72 -11.21
C ALA A 300 -28.93 -14.97 -12.30
N LEU A 301 -27.84 -15.67 -11.96
CA LEU A 301 -26.86 -16.12 -12.94
C LEU A 301 -27.40 -17.34 -13.68
N VAL A 302 -27.33 -17.33 -15.00
CA VAL A 302 -27.61 -18.52 -15.81
C VAL A 302 -26.56 -19.61 -15.53
N PRO A 303 -26.92 -20.91 -15.55
CA PRO A 303 -26.03 -22.02 -15.18
C PRO A 303 -24.65 -22.01 -15.87
N GLN A 304 -24.60 -21.63 -17.14
CA GLN A 304 -23.35 -21.52 -17.92
C GLN A 304 -22.40 -20.47 -17.35
N ARG A 305 -22.93 -19.32 -16.86
CA ARG A 305 -22.11 -18.27 -16.23
C ARG A 305 -21.55 -18.74 -14.89
N VAL A 306 -22.33 -19.50 -14.13
CA VAL A 306 -21.88 -20.10 -12.87
C VAL A 306 -20.71 -21.06 -13.11
N GLU A 307 -20.77 -21.89 -14.15
CA GLU A 307 -19.68 -22.81 -14.53
C GLU A 307 -18.41 -22.06 -14.92
N VAL A 308 -18.52 -20.99 -15.73
CA VAL A 308 -17.37 -20.15 -16.12
C VAL A 308 -16.73 -19.49 -14.91
N VAL A 309 -17.53 -19.00 -13.96
CA VAL A 309 -17.03 -18.37 -12.73
C VAL A 309 -16.36 -19.42 -11.84
N ALA A 310 -16.96 -20.60 -11.67
CA ALA A 310 -16.36 -21.69 -10.91
C ALA A 310 -15.01 -22.14 -11.51
N ALA A 311 -14.94 -22.31 -12.82
CA ALA A 311 -13.69 -22.66 -13.51
C ALA A 311 -12.59 -21.59 -13.33
N ARG A 312 -12.97 -20.31 -13.37
CA ARG A 312 -12.06 -19.20 -13.08
C ARG A 312 -11.60 -19.16 -11.62
N VAL A 313 -12.47 -19.48 -10.68
CA VAL A 313 -12.08 -19.57 -9.25
C VAL A 313 -11.09 -20.71 -9.04
N ASP A 314 -11.21 -21.80 -9.79
CA ASP A 314 -10.25 -22.91 -9.75
C ASP A 314 -8.83 -22.46 -10.16
N THR A 315 -8.71 -21.49 -11.08
CA THR A 315 -7.39 -21.00 -11.51
C THR A 315 -6.64 -20.24 -10.41
N LEU A 316 -7.31 -19.79 -9.35
CA LEU A 316 -6.65 -19.09 -8.23
C LEU A 316 -5.58 -19.95 -7.55
N VAL A 317 -5.81 -21.26 -7.44
CA VAL A 317 -4.82 -22.17 -6.85
C VAL A 317 -3.56 -22.23 -7.71
N THR A 318 -3.73 -22.35 -9.03
CA THR A 318 -2.60 -22.35 -9.98
C THR A 318 -1.85 -21.02 -9.95
N MET A 319 -2.57 -19.89 -9.97
CA MET A 319 -1.96 -18.57 -9.86
C MET A 319 -1.17 -18.40 -8.56
N ALA A 320 -1.69 -18.89 -7.43
CA ALA A 320 -1.00 -18.84 -6.14
C ALA A 320 0.25 -19.74 -6.12
N GLN A 321 0.17 -20.94 -6.69
CA GLN A 321 1.33 -21.84 -6.83
C GLN A 321 2.43 -21.19 -7.67
N GLU A 322 2.09 -20.65 -8.84
CA GLU A 322 3.04 -19.94 -9.71
C GLU A 322 3.66 -18.73 -8.98
N TRP A 323 2.86 -17.97 -8.23
CA TRP A 323 3.34 -16.82 -7.47
C TRP A 323 4.36 -17.21 -6.38
N VAL A 324 4.09 -18.30 -5.67
CA VAL A 324 4.99 -18.82 -4.63
C VAL A 324 6.27 -19.38 -5.25
N GLU A 325 6.20 -20.10 -6.37
CA GLU A 325 7.41 -20.62 -7.04
C GLU A 325 8.28 -19.49 -7.62
N MET A 326 7.67 -18.44 -8.18
CA MET A 326 8.39 -17.22 -8.54
C MET A 326 9.09 -16.61 -7.32
N GLY A 327 8.40 -16.56 -6.19
CA GLY A 327 8.97 -16.13 -4.91
C GLY A 327 10.16 -16.94 -4.45
N ARG A 328 10.06 -18.27 -4.47
CA ARG A 328 11.14 -19.18 -4.07
C ARG A 328 12.36 -19.04 -4.99
N THR A 329 12.14 -18.86 -6.28
CA THR A 329 13.21 -18.62 -7.27
C THR A 329 13.93 -17.29 -6.98
N GLU A 330 13.18 -16.22 -6.71
CA GLU A 330 13.75 -14.92 -6.34
C GLU A 330 14.50 -14.99 -4.99
N GLN A 331 13.97 -15.73 -4.02
CA GLN A 331 14.59 -15.92 -2.71
C GLN A 331 15.94 -16.63 -2.83
N ALA A 332 16.01 -17.74 -3.57
CA ALA A 332 17.26 -18.45 -3.81
C ALA A 332 18.32 -17.55 -4.49
N ALA A 333 17.89 -16.66 -5.38
CA ALA A 333 18.78 -15.68 -6.01
C ALA A 333 19.30 -14.64 -5.00
N ILE A 334 18.45 -14.18 -4.07
CA ILE A 334 18.84 -13.28 -2.98
C ILE A 334 19.83 -13.97 -2.03
N GLU A 335 19.54 -15.19 -1.59
CA GLU A 335 20.41 -15.96 -0.70
C GLU A 335 21.79 -16.17 -1.33
N LYS A 336 21.85 -16.55 -2.61
CA LYS A 336 23.10 -16.68 -3.36
C LYS A 336 23.88 -15.37 -3.45
N ALA A 337 23.20 -14.24 -3.67
CA ALA A 337 23.85 -12.93 -3.76
C ALA A 337 24.40 -12.46 -2.40
N LEU A 338 23.75 -12.85 -1.30
CA LEU A 338 24.12 -12.43 0.05
C LEU A 338 25.07 -13.39 0.77
N ALA A 339 25.17 -14.65 0.35
CA ALA A 339 26.10 -15.65 0.90
C ALA A 339 27.53 -15.12 1.18
N PRO A 340 28.23 -14.46 0.23
CA PRO A 340 29.60 -13.99 0.47
C PRO A 340 29.71 -12.83 1.48
N LEU A 341 28.58 -12.17 1.80
CA LEU A 341 28.50 -11.11 2.81
C LEU A 341 28.19 -11.71 4.18
N ILE A 342 27.29 -12.71 4.23
CA ILE A 342 26.90 -13.42 5.44
C ILE A 342 28.06 -14.24 6.01
N ASP A 343 28.82 -14.96 5.17
CA ASP A 343 29.97 -15.77 5.60
C ASP A 343 31.12 -14.92 6.18
N LYS A 344 31.27 -13.67 5.71
CA LYS A 344 32.29 -12.74 6.19
C LYS A 344 31.92 -12.05 7.50
N ASP A 345 30.62 -11.94 7.79
CA ASP A 345 30.10 -11.38 9.04
C ASP A 345 30.29 -12.40 10.17
N LEU A 346 29.96 -13.67 9.91
CA LEU A 346 30.17 -14.80 10.83
C LEU A 346 31.65 -15.10 11.15
N ALA A 347 32.58 -14.74 10.26
CA ALA A 347 34.02 -14.91 10.50
C ALA A 347 34.65 -13.74 11.30
N ARG A 348 33.89 -12.68 11.59
CA ARG A 348 34.35 -11.47 12.32
C ARG A 348 33.79 -11.37 13.75
N THR A 349 32.72 -12.09 14.04
CA THR A 349 32.28 -12.46 15.40
C THR A 349 33.10 -13.61 15.93
#